data_AF-A0A351KWE9-F1
#
_entry.id   AF-A0A351KWE9-F1
#
_cell.length_a   1.000
_cell.length_b   1.000
_cell.length_c   1.000
_cell.angle_alpha   90.00
_cell.angle_beta   90.00
_cell.angle_gamma   90.00
#
_symmetry.space_group_name_H-M   'P 1'
#
loop_
_entity.id
_entity.type
_entity.pdbx_description
1 polymer ?
#
loop_
_entity_poly.entity_id
_entity_poly.type
_entity_poly.pdbx_seq_one_letter_code
_entity_poly.pdbx_strand_id
1 'polypeptide(L)'
;RPDPLNGIVNLMGSLIEGLGGQRHSAPPLQALLPEEIRDYRQVLLLVVDGLGMAPLRALSPDGLLARSVRTQMTSVFPSTTATAVTSLMTGLYPSEHGLTGWHMYFRELGTVLAVLPGKPRYGGVPWGASGVDLKKLLGLSPIFDRIQAPS
;
A
#
# COMPACT_ATOMS: atom_id res chain seq x y z
N ARG A 1 6.53 -9.79 -12.80
CA ARG A 1 5.78 -10.73 -11.92
C ARG A 1 6.04 -10.28 -10.48
N PRO A 2 5.02 -10.21 -9.61
CA PRO A 2 5.25 -9.92 -8.19
C PRO A 2 6.14 -11.00 -7.58
N ASP A 3 7.10 -10.58 -6.79
CA ASP A 3 7.91 -11.46 -5.95
C ASP A 3 7.17 -11.64 -4.61
N PRO A 4 6.85 -12.88 -4.20
CA PRO A 4 6.12 -13.14 -2.96
C PRO A 4 6.91 -12.80 -1.68
N LEU A 5 8.24 -12.69 -1.77
CA LEU A 5 9.14 -12.41 -0.64
C LEU A 5 9.82 -11.04 -0.72
N ASN A 6 9.82 -10.41 -1.90
CA ASN A 6 10.51 -9.13 -2.14
C ASN A 6 9.60 -8.09 -2.82
N GLY A 7 8.46 -7.79 -2.19
CA GLY A 7 7.50 -6.81 -2.68
C GLY A 7 7.08 -5.75 -1.65
N ILE A 8 6.32 -4.76 -2.12
CA ILE A 8 5.80 -3.68 -1.26
C ILE A 8 4.91 -4.20 -0.10
N VAL A 9 4.27 -5.36 -0.27
CA VAL A 9 3.49 -5.98 0.83
C VAL A 9 4.42 -6.56 1.91
N ASN A 10 5.59 -7.09 1.53
CA ASN A 10 6.60 -7.55 2.48
C ASN A 10 7.23 -6.37 3.24
N LEU A 11 7.46 -5.24 2.56
CA LEU A 11 7.85 -3.98 3.22
C LEU A 11 6.84 -3.62 4.31
N MET A 12 5.55 -3.69 4.00
CA MET A 12 4.51 -3.45 5.00
C MET A 12 4.53 -4.49 6.11
N GLY A 13 4.82 -5.76 5.81
CA GLY A 13 5.04 -6.80 6.82
C GLY A 13 6.12 -6.42 7.84
N SER A 14 7.26 -5.91 7.36
CA SER A 14 8.33 -5.40 8.22
C SER A 14 7.90 -4.20 9.06
N LEU A 15 7.27 -3.21 8.42
CA LEU A 15 6.82 -1.97 9.08
C LEU A 15 5.77 -2.25 10.15
N ILE A 16 4.77 -3.08 9.85
CA ILE A 16 3.69 -3.41 10.80
C ILE A 16 4.27 -4.12 12.02
N GLU A 17 5.08 -5.16 11.82
CA GLU A 17 5.65 -5.94 12.93
C GLU A 17 6.70 -5.14 13.73
N GLY A 18 7.51 -4.34 13.04
CA GLY A 18 8.54 -3.50 13.65
C GLY A 18 7.96 -2.38 14.50
N LEU A 19 6.79 -1.86 14.13
CA LEU A 19 6.08 -0.82 14.89
C LEU A 19 5.11 -1.40 15.95
N GLY A 20 5.19 -2.71 16.24
CA GLY A 20 4.39 -3.35 17.29
C GLY A 20 2.95 -3.72 16.88
N GLY A 21 2.63 -3.63 15.59
CA GLY A 21 1.36 -4.11 15.03
C GLY A 21 1.37 -5.61 14.76
N GLN A 22 0.18 -6.18 14.60
CA GLN A 22 0.03 -7.57 14.17
C GLN A 22 -0.03 -7.66 12.65
N ARG A 23 0.92 -8.38 12.04
CA ARG A 23 0.87 -8.69 10.61
C ARG A 23 -0.24 -9.69 10.32
N HIS A 24 -0.94 -9.52 9.20
CA HIS A 24 -1.95 -10.47 8.76
C HIS A 24 -1.33 -11.65 8.01
N SER A 25 -0.66 -11.37 6.88
CA SER A 25 -0.31 -12.43 5.93
C SER A 25 1.13 -12.35 5.43
N ALA A 26 1.55 -11.19 4.91
CA ALA A 26 2.86 -11.06 4.29
C ALA A 26 4.02 -11.26 5.29
N PRO A 27 5.03 -12.09 4.96
CA PRO A 27 6.26 -12.16 5.74
C PRO A 27 7.04 -10.85 5.59
N PRO A 28 7.86 -10.48 6.59
CA PRO A 28 8.73 -9.32 6.51
C PRO A 28 9.65 -9.36 5.28
N LEU A 29 9.99 -8.18 4.79
CA LEU A 29 11.00 -7.98 3.75
C LEU A 29 12.37 -8.36 4.29
N GLN A 30 13.05 -9.32 3.67
CA GLN A 30 14.38 -9.76 4.11
C GLN A 30 15.41 -8.63 4.16
N ALA A 31 15.29 -7.67 3.25
CA ALA A 31 16.19 -6.53 3.18
C ALA A 31 15.98 -5.50 4.30
N LEU A 32 14.86 -5.52 5.04
CA LEU A 32 14.57 -4.61 6.15
C LEU A 32 13.76 -5.36 7.20
N LEU A 33 14.43 -5.86 8.23
CA LEU A 33 13.79 -6.70 9.25
C LEU A 33 13.01 -5.87 10.29
N PRO A 34 11.96 -6.42 10.92
CA PRO A 34 11.19 -5.74 11.95
C PRO A 34 12.05 -5.21 13.11
N GLU A 35 13.10 -5.93 13.50
CA GLU A 35 14.00 -5.58 14.59
C GLU A 35 14.70 -4.25 14.34
N GLU A 36 15.16 -4.03 13.11
CA GLU A 36 15.81 -2.78 12.72
C GLU A 36 14.85 -1.60 12.82
N ILE A 37 13.57 -1.83 12.53
CA ILE A 37 12.53 -0.79 12.61
C ILE A 37 12.26 -0.40 14.08
N ARG A 38 12.36 -1.36 15.02
CA ARG A 38 12.17 -1.11 16.47
C ARG A 38 13.22 -0.18 17.06
N ASP A 39 14.40 -0.11 16.45
CA ASP A 39 15.49 0.78 16.89
C ASP A 39 15.22 2.26 16.55
N TYR A 40 14.22 2.55 15.70
CA TYR A 40 13.87 3.92 15.31
C TYR A 40 12.65 4.44 16.08
N ARG A 41 12.79 5.65 16.63
CA ARG A 41 11.69 6.38 17.27
C ARG A 41 10.65 6.89 16.27
N GLN A 42 11.10 7.25 15.06
CA GLN A 42 10.25 7.88 14.04
C GLN A 42 10.52 7.21 12.70
N VAL A 43 9.45 6.77 12.03
CA VAL A 43 9.52 6.09 10.75
C VAL A 43 8.65 6.84 9.75
N LEU A 44 9.27 7.25 8.63
CA LEU A 44 8.59 7.92 7.53
C LEU A 44 8.55 6.99 6.31
N LEU A 45 7.35 6.65 5.85
CA LEU A 45 7.15 5.96 4.57
C LEU A 45 6.82 6.98 3.47
N LEU A 46 7.79 7.27 2.61
CA LEU A 46 7.60 8.13 1.43
C LEU A 46 7.33 7.26 0.19
N VAL A 47 6.16 7.44 -0.42
CA VAL A 47 5.75 6.72 -1.64
C VAL A 47 5.68 7.70 -2.81
N VAL A 48 6.44 7.43 -3.86
CA VAL A 48 6.45 8.24 -5.09
C VAL A 48 5.80 7.43 -6.20
N ASP A 49 4.62 7.88 -6.67
CA ASP A 49 3.89 7.18 -7.73
C ASP A 49 4.68 7.19 -9.05
N GLY A 50 4.70 6.05 -9.74
CA GLY A 50 5.38 5.89 -11.03
C GLY A 50 6.92 5.87 -10.99
N LEU A 51 7.58 5.95 -9.83
CA LEU A 51 9.05 5.94 -9.75
C LEU A 51 9.62 4.50 -9.78
N GLY A 52 10.03 4.06 -10.97
CA GLY A 52 10.73 2.78 -11.16
C GLY A 52 12.27 2.90 -11.12
N MET A 53 12.94 1.76 -10.97
CA MET A 53 14.42 1.72 -10.94
C MET A 53 15.10 2.07 -12.26
N ALA A 54 14.46 1.80 -13.40
CA ALA A 54 14.99 2.16 -14.72
C ALA A 54 15.09 3.69 -14.91
N PRO A 55 14.02 4.49 -14.76
CA PRO A 55 14.12 5.93 -14.87
C PRO A 55 15.00 6.55 -13.79
N LEU A 56 15.00 6.00 -12.55
CA LEU A 56 15.87 6.49 -11.48
C LEU A 56 17.36 6.42 -11.88
N ARG A 57 17.81 5.27 -12.39
CA ARG A 57 19.20 5.08 -12.84
C ARG A 57 19.54 5.87 -14.11
N ALA A 58 18.59 6.06 -15.02
CA ALA A 58 18.83 6.76 -16.28
C ALA A 58 18.89 8.29 -16.09
N LEU A 59 18.02 8.85 -15.25
CA LEU A 59 17.85 10.29 -15.11
C LEU A 59 18.68 10.90 -13.97
N SER A 60 18.99 10.12 -12.94
CA SER A 60 19.73 10.61 -11.77
C SER A 60 20.61 9.52 -11.15
N PRO A 61 21.60 8.97 -11.89
CA PRO A 61 22.47 7.90 -11.38
C PRO A 61 23.23 8.29 -10.12
N ASP A 62 23.67 9.55 -10.05
CA ASP A 62 24.32 10.15 -8.88
C ASP A 62 23.34 10.98 -8.03
N GLY A 63 22.04 10.72 -8.13
CA GLY A 63 21.03 11.35 -7.29
C GLY A 63 21.06 10.83 -5.86
N LEU A 64 20.54 11.61 -4.91
CA LEU A 64 20.40 11.18 -3.51
C LEU A 64 19.65 9.85 -3.40
N LEU A 65 18.52 9.72 -4.11
CA LEU A 65 17.69 8.52 -4.09
C LEU A 65 18.43 7.32 -4.68
N ALA A 66 19.11 7.48 -5.81
CA ALA A 66 19.84 6.39 -6.47
C ALA A 66 20.99 5.86 -5.61
N ARG A 67 21.74 6.73 -4.94
CA ARG A 67 22.82 6.34 -4.03
C ARG A 67 22.34 5.71 -2.72
N SER A 68 21.10 5.98 -2.32
CA SER A 68 20.52 5.48 -1.06
C SER A 68 19.68 4.21 -1.25
N VAL A 69 19.72 3.59 -2.44
CA VAL A 69 18.96 2.36 -2.70
C VAL A 69 19.57 1.21 -1.92
N ARG A 70 18.80 0.72 -0.94
CA ARG A 70 19.14 -0.49 -0.19
C ARG A 70 18.75 -1.78 -0.93
N THR A 71 17.57 -1.79 -1.55
CA THR A 71 17.07 -2.92 -2.32
C THR A 71 16.06 -2.46 -3.38
N GLN A 72 15.88 -3.27 -4.42
CA GLN A 72 14.80 -3.14 -5.38
C GLN A 72 13.69 -4.15 -5.04
N MET A 73 12.46 -3.68 -4.94
CA MET A 73 11.27 -4.50 -4.69
C MET A 73 10.35 -4.55 -5.90
N THR A 74 9.47 -5.56 -5.95
CA THR A 74 8.34 -5.57 -6.88
C THR A 74 7.13 -4.84 -6.31
N SER A 75 6.34 -4.21 -7.19
CA SER A 75 4.97 -3.82 -6.85
C SER A 75 4.06 -5.05 -6.75
N VAL A 76 2.77 -4.82 -6.52
CA VAL A 76 1.72 -5.85 -6.55
C VAL A 76 1.21 -6.11 -7.97
N PHE A 77 0.42 -7.16 -8.15
CA PHE A 77 -0.34 -7.39 -9.38
C PHE A 77 -1.86 -7.37 -9.09
N PRO A 78 -2.66 -6.62 -9.86
CA PRO A 78 -2.24 -5.68 -10.92
C PRO A 78 -1.47 -4.48 -10.37
N SER A 79 -0.47 -4.00 -11.13
CA SER A 79 0.40 -2.88 -10.71
C SER A 79 -0.27 -1.52 -11.01
N THR A 80 -1.46 -1.31 -10.46
CA THR A 80 -2.17 -0.03 -10.54
C THR A 80 -2.00 0.76 -9.24
N THR A 81 -2.03 2.09 -9.31
CA THR A 81 -1.96 2.95 -8.10
C THR A 81 -3.04 2.57 -7.08
N ALA A 82 -4.29 2.36 -7.50
CA ALA A 82 -5.38 1.98 -6.60
C ALA A 82 -5.09 0.68 -5.84
N THR A 83 -4.58 -0.34 -6.53
CA THR A 83 -4.22 -1.61 -5.92
C THR A 83 -3.00 -1.47 -4.99
N ALA A 84 -1.92 -0.86 -5.48
CA ALA A 84 -0.68 -0.73 -4.72
C ALA A 84 -0.86 0.13 -3.45
N VAL A 85 -1.56 1.26 -3.55
CA VAL A 85 -1.86 2.12 -2.39
C VAL A 85 -2.75 1.38 -1.40
N THR A 86 -3.75 0.62 -1.85
CA THR A 86 -4.56 -0.21 -0.94
C THR A 86 -3.69 -1.22 -0.19
N SER A 87 -2.78 -1.91 -0.88
CA SER A 87 -1.84 -2.85 -0.25
C SER A 87 -0.91 -2.14 0.75
N LEU A 88 -0.41 -0.94 0.42
CA LEU A 88 0.41 -0.13 1.34
C LEU A 88 -0.38 0.32 2.57
N MET A 89 -1.64 0.72 2.41
CA MET A 89 -2.49 1.21 3.50
C MET A 89 -3.02 0.10 4.40
N THR A 90 -3.11 -1.14 3.90
CA THR A 90 -3.69 -2.28 4.64
C THR A 90 -2.69 -3.37 4.99
N GLY A 91 -1.49 -3.36 4.38
CA GLY A 91 -0.53 -4.47 4.50
C GLY A 91 -1.03 -5.80 3.93
N LEU A 92 -2.09 -5.78 3.13
CA LEU A 92 -2.71 -6.96 2.53
C LEU A 92 -2.31 -7.12 1.06
N TYR A 93 -2.29 -8.36 0.59
CA TYR A 93 -2.18 -8.66 -0.83
C TYR A 93 -3.47 -8.27 -1.59
N PRO A 94 -3.39 -8.02 -2.91
CA PRO A 94 -4.58 -7.75 -3.72
C PRO A 94 -5.65 -8.83 -3.68
N SER A 95 -5.24 -10.10 -3.52
CA SER A 95 -6.16 -11.24 -3.35
C SER A 95 -6.96 -11.19 -2.05
N GLU A 96 -6.49 -10.42 -1.06
CA GLU A 96 -7.12 -10.31 0.26
C GLU A 96 -7.99 -9.06 0.37
N HIS A 97 -7.51 -7.91 -0.14
CA HIS A 97 -8.27 -6.66 -0.07
C HIS A 97 -9.22 -6.44 -1.25
N GLY A 98 -9.17 -7.26 -2.30
CA GLY A 98 -10.11 -7.27 -3.42
C GLY A 98 -10.03 -6.10 -4.41
N LEU A 99 -9.43 -4.97 -4.02
CA LEU A 99 -9.28 -3.77 -4.86
C LEU A 99 -8.19 -3.90 -5.96
N THR A 100 -8.55 -4.44 -7.11
CA THR A 100 -7.63 -4.81 -8.21
C THR A 100 -7.48 -3.80 -9.35
N GLY A 101 -8.15 -2.64 -9.27
CA GLY A 101 -8.00 -1.61 -10.29
C GLY A 101 -8.58 -0.26 -9.89
N TRP A 102 -8.34 0.75 -10.73
CA TRP A 102 -8.88 2.09 -10.54
C TRP A 102 -10.41 2.13 -10.63
N HIS A 103 -10.99 1.32 -11.51
CA HIS A 103 -12.42 1.27 -11.76
C HIS A 103 -12.92 -0.15 -11.55
N MET A 104 -13.81 -0.34 -10.58
CA MET A 104 -14.33 -1.65 -10.22
C MET A 104 -15.83 -1.58 -10.04
N TYR A 105 -16.54 -2.61 -10.50
CA TYR A 105 -17.97 -2.73 -10.27
C TYR A 105 -18.23 -3.27 -8.86
N PHE A 106 -19.02 -2.54 -8.08
CA PHE A 106 -19.49 -2.95 -6.76
C PHE A 106 -20.96 -3.29 -6.86
N ARG A 107 -21.29 -4.57 -6.68
CA ARG A 107 -22.66 -5.07 -6.82
C ARG A 107 -23.59 -4.46 -5.79
N GLU A 108 -23.08 -4.25 -4.58
CA GLU A 108 -23.75 -3.64 -3.44
C GLU A 108 -24.19 -2.20 -3.72
N LEU A 109 -23.45 -1.52 -4.60
CA LEU A 109 -23.74 -0.14 -5.02
C LEU A 109 -24.42 -0.07 -6.40
N GLY A 110 -24.53 -1.20 -7.10
CA GLY A 110 -25.02 -1.24 -8.48
C GLY A 110 -24.23 -0.35 -9.45
N THR A 111 -22.94 -0.07 -9.17
CA THR A 111 -22.18 0.90 -9.95
C THR A 111 -20.69 0.60 -10.04
N VAL A 112 -20.01 1.29 -10.96
CA VAL A 112 -18.56 1.31 -11.05
C VAL A 112 -18.01 2.42 -10.16
N LEU A 113 -17.21 2.03 -9.17
CA LEU A 113 -16.48 2.92 -8.27
C LEU A 113 -15.10 3.26 -8.86
N ALA A 114 -14.72 4.53 -8.80
CA ALA A 114 -13.33 4.96 -8.85
C ALA A 114 -12.71 4.76 -7.45
N VAL A 115 -11.91 3.71 -7.27
CA VAL A 115 -11.41 3.24 -5.96
C VAL A 115 -10.67 4.34 -5.20
N LEU A 116 -9.75 5.03 -5.87
CA LEU A 116 -9.25 6.33 -5.45
C LEU A 116 -9.94 7.32 -6.40
N PRO A 117 -10.77 8.28 -5.96
CA PRO A 117 -10.96 8.84 -4.62
C PRO A 117 -12.19 8.31 -3.84
N GLY A 118 -12.74 7.14 -4.19
CA GLY A 118 -13.93 6.58 -3.52
C GLY A 118 -15.25 7.19 -4.00
N LYS A 119 -15.38 7.45 -5.30
CA LYS A 119 -16.57 8.08 -5.90
C LYS A 119 -17.12 7.27 -7.09
N PRO A 120 -18.41 7.42 -7.45
CA PRO A 120 -18.93 6.81 -8.68
C PRO A 120 -18.15 7.27 -9.91
N ARG A 121 -17.89 6.38 -10.86
CA ARG A 121 -17.16 6.68 -12.09
C ARG A 121 -17.88 7.72 -12.96
N TYR A 122 -19.21 7.69 -12.98
CA TYR A 122 -20.02 8.59 -13.80
C TYR A 122 -20.11 10.03 -13.24
N GLY A 123 -19.41 10.33 -12.14
CA GLY A 123 -19.49 11.61 -11.44
C GLY A 123 -20.58 11.63 -10.37
N GLY A 124 -20.59 12.68 -9.55
CA GLY A 124 -21.49 12.82 -8.41
C GLY A 124 -20.75 12.97 -7.08
N VAL A 125 -21.53 12.98 -6.00
CA VAL A 125 -21.03 13.15 -4.63
C VAL A 125 -20.24 11.91 -4.20
N PRO A 126 -19.05 12.06 -3.58
CA PRO A 126 -18.34 10.93 -2.99
C PRO A 126 -19.25 10.15 -2.04
N TRP A 127 -19.17 8.82 -2.04
CA TRP A 127 -20.12 7.99 -1.29
C TRP A 127 -20.13 8.28 0.22
N GLY A 128 -19.00 8.68 0.79
CA GLY A 128 -18.93 9.15 2.18
C GLY A 128 -19.80 10.37 2.48
N ALA A 129 -19.99 11.27 1.50
CA ALA A 129 -20.89 12.42 1.61
C ALA A 129 -22.33 12.08 1.21
N SER A 130 -22.59 10.89 0.67
CA SER A 130 -23.92 10.34 0.38
C SER A 130 -24.45 9.43 1.49
N GLY A 131 -23.78 9.39 2.66
CA GLY A 131 -24.16 8.56 3.81
C GLY A 131 -23.76 7.09 3.70
N VAL A 132 -23.00 6.69 2.68
CA VAL A 132 -22.48 5.33 2.53
C VAL A 132 -21.12 5.24 3.21
N ASP A 133 -21.05 4.37 4.24
CA ASP A 133 -19.79 4.06 4.90
C ASP A 133 -18.95 3.11 4.04
N LEU A 134 -18.00 3.68 3.29
CA LEU A 134 -17.06 2.92 2.48
C LEU A 134 -16.14 2.02 3.30
N LYS A 135 -15.83 2.36 4.56
CA LYS A 135 -15.01 1.49 5.42
C LYS A 135 -15.78 0.20 5.72
N LYS A 136 -17.06 0.33 6.08
CA LYS A 136 -17.94 -0.82 6.31
C LYS A 136 -18.18 -1.63 5.04
N LEU A 137 -18.38 -0.96 3.91
CA LEU A 137 -18.58 -1.63 2.61
C LEU A 137 -17.35 -2.46 2.21
N LEU A 138 -16.16 -1.88 2.35
CA LEU A 138 -14.91 -2.53 1.93
C LEU A 138 -14.41 -3.54 2.98
N GLY A 139 -14.78 -3.38 4.24
CA GLY A 139 -14.30 -4.23 5.34
C GLY A 139 -12.80 -4.10 5.59
N LEU A 140 -12.17 -3.02 5.11
CA LEU A 140 -10.72 -2.82 5.20
C LEU A 140 -10.38 -1.91 6.39
N SER A 141 -9.42 -2.35 7.20
CA SER A 141 -8.84 -1.55 8.29
C SER A 141 -7.45 -1.06 7.88
N PRO A 142 -7.21 0.26 7.84
CA PRO A 142 -5.88 0.81 7.63
C PRO A 142 -4.88 0.28 8.68
N ILE A 143 -3.60 0.24 8.32
CA ILE A 143 -2.52 -0.11 9.27
C ILE A 143 -2.45 0.87 10.43
N PHE A 144 -2.77 2.14 10.20
CA PHE A 144 -2.66 3.20 11.21
C PHE A 144 -3.64 3.00 12.37
N ASP A 145 -4.75 2.30 12.12
CA ASP A 145 -5.73 1.95 13.15
C ASP A 145 -5.29 0.70 13.97
N ARG A 146 -4.24 -0.01 13.52
CA ARG A 146 -3.77 -1.30 14.07
C ARG A 146 -2.35 -1.27 14.64
N ILE A 147 -1.66 -0.14 14.53
CA ILE A 147 -0.30 0.05 15.04
C ILE A 147 -0.37 1.07 16.17
N GLN A 148 0.08 0.70 17.36
CA GLN A 148 0.32 1.65 18.44
C GLN A 148 1.76 2.13 18.31
N ALA A 149 1.96 3.26 17.62
CA ALA A 149 3.29 3.84 17.54
C ALA A 149 3.83 4.08 18.97
N PRO A 150 5.01 3.56 19.32
CA PRO A 150 5.63 3.85 20.60
C PRO A 150 5.79 5.37 20.76
N SER A 151 5.48 5.90 21.95
CA SER A 151 5.60 7.34 22.27
C SER A 151 7.04 7.73 22.61
#